data_AF-A0A2D9C4N2-F1
#
_entry.id   AF-A0A2D9C4N2-F1
#
_cell.length_a   1.000
_cell.length_b   1.000
_cell.length_c   1.000
_cell.angle_alpha   90.00
_cell.angle_beta   90.00
_cell.angle_gamma   90.00
#
_symmetry.space_group_name_H-M   'P 1'
#
loop_
_entity.id
_entity.type
_entity.pdbx_description
1 polymer ?
#
loop_
_entity_poly.entity_id
_entity_poly.type
_entity_poly.pdbx_seq_one_letter_code
_entity_poly.pdbx_strand_id
1 'polypeptide(L)'
;MWSPHDILDPIRAQLVHEDESLRAQQAVRGLDSLREIDLHPLLSQAFSEHATPSLREVYYPNFETELPKGPQRDRCDLVLLETGKIAIYDPVDAHKKLQSASGTLFEPVASLPDIEAHECEPTDAFWVEIKIIAQNRYIEGVPVPNAKYAHELLSGPRTDVIKLAADPLIRHAGVLVVIFTEHEEAGIHDLSMAMREMIDQDLPVGMPEYTSLPIVDHAGNAWCTLGLIPLKL
;
A
#
# COMPACT_ATOMS: atom_id res chain seq x y z
N MET A 1 7.52 -15.29 7.01
CA MET A 1 6.05 -15.24 7.17
C MET A 1 5.71 -13.82 7.56
N TRP A 2 4.86 -13.16 6.77
CA TRP A 2 4.47 -11.78 7.01
C TRP A 2 3.43 -11.70 8.13
N SER A 3 3.60 -10.73 9.03
CA SER A 3 2.70 -10.46 10.15
C SER A 3 2.14 -9.05 9.99
N PRO A 4 0.80 -8.84 10.03
CA PRO A 4 0.24 -7.49 9.94
C PRO A 4 0.77 -6.56 11.04
N HIS A 5 1.00 -7.10 12.24
CA HIS A 5 1.63 -6.38 13.35
C HIS A 5 3.04 -5.85 12.98
N ASP A 6 3.89 -6.69 12.39
CA ASP A 6 5.26 -6.33 11.98
C ASP A 6 5.28 -5.29 10.84
N ILE A 7 4.14 -5.08 10.17
CA ILE A 7 3.96 -4.06 9.13
C ILE A 7 3.42 -2.76 9.75
N LEU A 8 2.40 -2.86 10.62
CA LEU A 8 1.74 -1.70 11.21
C LEU A 8 2.61 -0.97 12.25
N ASP A 9 3.38 -1.70 13.07
CA ASP A 9 4.15 -1.10 14.15
C ASP A 9 5.24 -0.13 13.66
N PRO A 10 6.06 -0.48 12.64
CA PRO A 10 6.99 0.46 12.03
C PRO A 10 6.29 1.68 11.42
N ILE A 11 5.18 1.47 10.71
CA ILE A 11 4.40 2.55 10.11
C ILE A 11 3.89 3.51 11.19
N ARG A 12 3.30 2.99 12.27
CA ARG A 12 2.86 3.80 13.40
C ARG A 12 4.01 4.61 13.98
N ALA A 13 5.16 3.97 14.24
CA ALA A 13 6.32 4.66 14.80
C ALA A 13 6.78 5.82 13.90
N GLN A 14 6.82 5.60 12.58
CA GLN A 14 7.18 6.63 11.61
C GLN A 14 6.17 7.79 11.58
N LEU A 15 4.86 7.50 11.66
CA LEU A 15 3.84 8.55 11.71
C LEU A 15 3.89 9.35 13.01
N VAL A 16 4.15 8.70 14.15
CA VAL A 16 4.39 9.39 15.43
C VAL A 16 5.58 10.34 15.29
N HIS A 17 6.70 9.85 14.75
CA HIS A 17 7.89 10.66 14.54
C HIS A 17 7.63 11.87 13.64
N GLU A 18 6.88 11.67 12.55
CA GLU A 18 6.55 12.75 11.62
C GLU A 18 5.59 13.79 12.25
N ASP A 19 4.57 13.37 13.00
CA ASP A 19 3.70 14.31 13.73
C ASP A 19 4.50 15.15 14.75
N GLU A 20 5.42 14.52 15.48
CA GLU A 20 6.32 15.21 16.41
C GLU A 20 7.24 16.21 15.69
N SER A 21 7.76 15.83 14.52
CA SER A 21 8.59 16.69 13.67
C SER A 21 7.80 17.90 13.18
N LEU A 22 6.59 17.70 12.64
CA LEU A 22 5.69 18.77 12.19
C LEU A 22 5.35 19.72 13.34
N ARG A 23 5.09 19.18 14.53
CA ARG A 23 4.83 19.96 15.75
C ARG A 23 6.02 20.81 16.15
N ALA A 24 7.23 20.24 16.15
CA ALA A 24 8.46 20.96 16.48
C ALA A 24 8.74 22.10 15.49
N GLN A 25 8.37 21.91 14.22
CA GLN A 25 8.45 22.92 13.17
C GLN A 25 7.34 23.98 13.24
N GLN A 26 6.36 23.81 14.14
CA GLN A 26 5.15 24.62 14.19
C GLN A 26 4.42 24.64 12.83
N ALA A 27 4.36 23.49 12.17
CA ALA A 27 3.70 23.35 10.89
C ALA A 27 2.23 23.78 10.97
N VAL A 28 1.77 24.49 9.95
CA VAL A 28 0.37 24.95 9.84
C VAL A 28 -0.56 23.81 9.42
N ARG A 29 0.01 22.71 8.90
CA ARG A 29 -0.71 21.54 8.41
C ARG A 29 -0.08 20.28 9.01
N GLY A 30 -0.92 19.33 9.41
CA GLY A 30 -0.53 18.05 9.99
C GLY A 30 -0.52 16.91 8.97
N LEU A 31 -0.40 15.68 9.50
CA LEU A 31 -0.43 14.44 8.72
C LEU A 31 -1.72 14.28 7.89
N ASP A 32 -2.84 14.77 8.41
CA ASP A 32 -4.17 14.73 7.79
C ASP A 32 -4.32 15.64 6.55
N SER A 33 -3.29 16.44 6.26
CA SER A 33 -3.20 17.25 5.05
C SER A 33 -2.44 16.58 3.89
N LEU A 34 -1.76 15.46 4.16
CA LEU A 34 -0.99 14.74 3.16
C LEU A 34 -1.92 14.10 2.13
N ARG A 35 -1.53 14.16 0.85
CA ARG A 35 -2.19 13.37 -0.19
C ARG A 35 -1.65 11.94 -0.14
N GLU A 36 -2.39 11.01 -0.71
CA GLU A 36 -2.01 9.58 -0.81
C GLU A 36 -0.56 9.40 -1.30
N ILE A 37 -0.23 10.01 -2.44
CA ILE A 37 1.13 9.96 -3.02
C ILE A 37 2.22 10.58 -2.14
N ASP A 38 1.87 11.56 -1.30
CA ASP A 38 2.83 12.21 -0.40
C ASP A 38 3.09 11.33 0.84
N LEU A 39 2.18 10.40 1.15
CA LEU A 39 2.34 9.44 2.25
C LEU A 39 3.21 8.24 1.85
N HIS A 40 3.23 7.83 0.58
CA HIS A 40 4.01 6.66 0.14
C HIS A 40 5.50 6.74 0.54
N PRO A 41 6.24 7.85 0.32
CA PRO A 41 7.63 7.96 0.77
C PRO A 41 7.76 7.83 2.29
N LEU A 42 6.83 8.42 3.04
CA LEU A 42 6.83 8.36 4.50
C LEU A 42 6.65 6.92 4.99
N LEU A 43 5.69 6.18 4.41
CA LEU A 43 5.46 4.78 4.79
C LEU A 43 6.62 3.87 4.38
N SER A 44 7.25 4.11 3.23
CA SER A 44 8.43 3.35 2.81
C SER A 44 9.64 3.59 3.73
N GLN A 45 9.80 4.81 4.23
CA GLN A 45 10.85 5.14 5.21
C GLN A 45 10.71 4.33 6.50
N ALA A 46 9.47 4.05 6.94
CA ALA A 46 9.20 3.26 8.14
C ALA A 46 9.92 1.91 8.15
N PHE A 47 10.16 1.31 6.98
CA PHE A 47 10.81 0.02 6.87
C PHE A 47 12.33 0.07 6.74
N SER A 48 12.89 1.26 6.47
CA SER A 48 14.35 1.45 6.34
C SER A 48 15.07 1.18 7.66
N GLU A 49 14.45 1.51 8.79
CA GLU A 49 15.02 1.31 10.13
C GLU A 49 14.90 -0.13 10.63
N HIS A 50 13.98 -0.92 10.06
CA HIS A 50 13.66 -2.28 10.49
C HIS A 50 14.31 -3.38 9.63
N ALA A 51 15.24 -3.02 8.74
CA ALA A 51 15.91 -3.95 7.81
C ALA A 51 14.94 -4.77 6.93
N THR A 52 13.73 -4.25 6.71
CA THR A 52 12.76 -4.78 5.74
C THR A 52 12.80 -3.86 4.52
N PRO A 53 13.40 -4.28 3.41
CA PRO A 53 13.47 -3.43 2.22
C PRO A 53 12.07 -3.21 1.66
N SER A 54 11.78 -1.98 1.20
CA SER A 54 10.52 -1.66 0.55
C SER A 54 10.75 -0.94 -0.79
N LEU A 55 9.87 -1.21 -1.74
CA LEU A 55 9.80 -0.56 -3.04
C LEU A 55 8.46 0.15 -3.17
N ARG A 56 8.43 1.29 -3.86
CA ARG A 56 7.21 2.04 -4.12
C ARG A 56 6.84 1.99 -5.60
N GLU A 57 5.55 2.10 -5.90
CA GLU A 57 5.04 2.24 -7.27
C GLU A 57 5.50 1.08 -8.18
N VAL A 58 5.43 -0.16 -7.67
CA VAL A 58 5.91 -1.37 -8.35
C VAL A 58 4.84 -1.88 -9.30
N TYR A 59 5.19 -2.18 -10.55
CA TYR A 59 4.22 -2.76 -11.48
C TYR A 59 3.74 -4.14 -11.01
N TYR A 60 2.44 -4.40 -11.22
CA TYR A 60 1.88 -5.73 -10.99
C TYR A 60 2.60 -6.79 -11.86
N PRO A 61 2.89 -7.98 -11.30
CA PRO A 61 3.73 -8.99 -11.94
C PRO A 61 2.99 -9.79 -13.03
N ASN A 62 1.66 -9.86 -12.99
CA ASN A 62 0.89 -10.65 -13.95
C ASN A 62 0.73 -9.99 -15.33
N PHE A 63 0.58 -10.84 -16.33
CA PHE A 63 0.10 -10.53 -17.66
C PHE A 63 -0.72 -11.73 -18.16
N GLU A 64 -1.98 -11.52 -18.55
CA GLU A 64 -2.88 -12.64 -18.87
C GLU A 64 -2.49 -13.37 -20.16
N THR A 65 -2.36 -12.62 -21.27
CA THR A 65 -2.22 -13.19 -22.63
C THR A 65 -1.33 -12.38 -23.55
N GLU A 66 -1.37 -11.05 -23.48
CA GLU A 66 -0.47 -10.16 -24.22
C GLU A 66 0.42 -9.37 -23.25
N LEU A 67 1.70 -9.19 -23.62
CA LEU A 67 2.60 -8.38 -22.81
C LEU A 67 2.17 -6.89 -22.90
N PRO A 68 1.75 -6.29 -21.78
CA PRO A 68 1.25 -4.91 -21.79
C PRO A 68 2.37 -3.93 -22.12
N LYS A 69 2.05 -2.83 -22.82
CA LYS A 69 2.99 -1.72 -22.99
C LYS A 69 3.20 -1.06 -21.62
N GLY A 70 4.43 -0.59 -21.34
CA GLY A 70 4.81 -0.02 -20.04
C GLY A 70 3.75 0.87 -19.37
N PRO A 71 3.21 1.92 -20.02
CA PRO A 71 2.24 2.83 -19.41
C PRO A 71 0.83 2.24 -19.20
N GLN A 72 0.57 1.00 -19.63
CA GLN A 72 -0.73 0.32 -19.46
C GLN A 72 -0.76 -0.59 -18.23
N ARG A 73 0.38 -0.78 -17.55
CA ARG A 73 0.46 -1.61 -16.35
C ARG A 73 0.12 -0.79 -15.13
N ASP A 74 -0.82 -1.29 -14.35
CA ASP A 74 -1.10 -0.76 -13.02
C ASP A 74 0.11 -0.99 -12.09
N ARG A 75 0.16 -0.18 -11.04
CA ARG A 75 1.22 -0.23 -10.02
C ARG A 75 0.60 -0.41 -8.66
N CYS A 76 1.32 -1.13 -7.81
CA CYS A 76 1.07 -1.24 -6.40
C CYS A 76 1.88 -0.18 -5.65
N ASP A 77 1.24 0.46 -4.68
CA ASP A 77 1.80 1.63 -3.99
C ASP A 77 3.09 1.29 -3.23
N LEU A 78 3.10 0.16 -2.52
CA LEU A 78 4.21 -0.29 -1.69
C LEU A 78 4.36 -1.81 -1.74
N VAL A 79 5.60 -2.28 -1.86
CA VAL A 79 5.94 -3.71 -1.82
C VAL A 79 7.06 -3.94 -0.82
N LEU A 80 6.83 -4.82 0.15
CA LEU A 80 7.82 -5.22 1.14
C LEU A 80 8.54 -6.48 0.64
N LEU A 81 9.86 -6.48 0.76
CA LEU A 81 10.72 -7.57 0.31
C LEU A 81 11.28 -8.34 1.50
N GLU A 82 11.61 -9.60 1.27
CA GLU A 82 12.37 -10.37 2.26
C GLU A 82 13.71 -9.69 2.60
N THR A 83 14.14 -9.83 3.85
CA THR A 83 15.40 -9.26 4.32
C THR A 83 16.57 -9.68 3.43
N GLY A 84 17.35 -8.70 2.97
CA GLY A 84 18.51 -8.91 2.10
C GLY A 84 18.20 -8.81 0.60
N LYS A 85 16.93 -8.70 0.21
CA LYS A 85 16.54 -8.39 -1.17
C LYS A 85 16.49 -6.88 -1.39
N ILE A 86 16.84 -6.41 -2.58
CA ILE A 86 16.84 -4.96 -2.91
C ILE A 86 16.04 -4.62 -4.16
N ALA A 87 15.58 -5.65 -4.87
CA ALA A 87 14.78 -5.53 -6.08
C ALA A 87 13.71 -6.62 -6.09
N ILE A 88 12.70 -6.45 -6.93
CA ILE A 88 11.68 -7.45 -7.19
C ILE A 88 11.83 -7.93 -8.63
N TYR A 89 11.77 -9.24 -8.83
CA TYR A 89 11.79 -9.82 -10.16
C TYR A 89 10.49 -9.45 -10.90
N ASP A 90 10.62 -8.93 -12.12
CA ASP A 90 9.48 -8.58 -12.98
C ASP A 90 9.33 -9.58 -14.14
N PRO A 91 8.37 -10.52 -14.05
CA PRO A 91 8.12 -11.50 -15.09
C PRO A 91 7.80 -10.86 -16.44
N VAL A 92 7.07 -9.74 -16.49
CA VAL A 92 6.69 -9.07 -17.74
C VAL A 92 7.93 -8.56 -18.46
N ASP A 93 8.82 -7.90 -17.73
CA ASP A 93 10.04 -7.35 -18.30
C ASP A 93 11.03 -8.44 -18.72
N ALA A 94 11.11 -9.54 -17.96
CA ALA A 94 11.85 -10.74 -18.36
C ALA A 94 11.34 -11.32 -19.70
N HIS A 95 10.01 -11.46 -19.86
CA HIS A 95 9.40 -11.94 -21.09
C HIS A 95 9.59 -10.96 -22.26
N LYS A 96 9.54 -9.65 -22.03
CA LYS A 96 9.83 -8.63 -23.06
C LYS A 96 11.27 -8.73 -23.56
N LYS A 97 12.23 -8.91 -22.65
CA LYS A 97 13.65 -9.13 -23.02
C LYS A 97 13.79 -10.38 -23.89
N LEU A 98 13.14 -11.48 -23.51
CA LEU A 98 13.13 -12.71 -24.30
C LEU A 98 12.51 -12.50 -25.70
N GLN A 99 11.33 -11.87 -25.78
CA GLN A 99 10.67 -11.59 -27.07
C GLN A 99 11.51 -10.68 -27.97
N SER A 100 12.23 -9.71 -27.41
CA SER A 100 13.10 -8.81 -28.19
C SER A 100 14.27 -9.51 -28.86
N ALA A 101 14.64 -10.71 -28.41
CA ALA A 101 15.68 -11.53 -29.02
C ALA A 101 15.17 -12.37 -30.20
N SER A 102 13.85 -12.56 -30.34
CA SER A 102 13.28 -13.35 -31.44
C SER A 102 13.55 -12.68 -32.79
N GLY A 103 14.01 -13.47 -33.76
CA GLY A 103 14.43 -12.97 -35.08
C GLY A 103 15.79 -12.26 -35.09
N THR A 104 16.54 -12.29 -33.98
CA THR A 104 17.91 -11.73 -33.90
C THR A 104 18.97 -12.84 -33.86
N LEU A 105 20.24 -12.47 -34.02
CA LEU A 105 21.37 -13.41 -33.87
C LEU A 105 21.47 -14.03 -32.46
N PHE A 106 20.81 -13.44 -31.46
CA PHE A 106 20.83 -13.90 -30.07
C PHE A 106 19.69 -14.86 -29.73
N GLU A 107 18.74 -15.09 -30.63
CA GLU A 107 17.61 -16.01 -30.42
C GLU A 107 18.04 -17.42 -29.92
N PRO A 108 19.10 -18.06 -30.45
CA PRO A 108 19.47 -19.41 -30.02
C PRO A 108 20.01 -19.51 -28.58
N VAL A 109 20.41 -18.38 -27.99
CA VAL A 109 20.96 -18.31 -26.62
C VAL A 109 20.05 -17.54 -25.67
N ALA A 110 18.92 -17.02 -26.16
CA ALA A 110 17.98 -16.28 -25.34
C ALA A 110 17.16 -17.23 -24.48
N SER A 111 17.20 -17.01 -23.16
CA SER A 111 16.38 -17.71 -22.18
C SER A 111 15.74 -16.69 -21.24
N LEU A 112 14.73 -17.13 -20.47
CA LEU A 112 14.32 -16.34 -19.31
C LEU A 112 15.53 -16.21 -18.38
N PRO A 113 15.82 -14.99 -17.88
CA PRO A 113 16.87 -14.80 -16.89
C PRO A 113 16.49 -15.54 -15.60
N ASP A 114 17.48 -16.15 -14.96
CA ASP A 114 17.30 -16.62 -13.59
C ASP A 114 17.07 -15.41 -12.67
N ILE A 115 16.27 -15.62 -11.61
CA ILE A 115 16.05 -14.60 -10.58
C ILE A 115 17.37 -14.38 -9.85
N GLU A 116 17.85 -13.14 -9.82
CA GLU A 116 19.13 -12.85 -9.19
C GLU A 116 19.02 -13.00 -7.67
N ALA A 117 20.12 -13.36 -6.99
CA ALA A 117 20.12 -13.56 -5.54
C ALA A 117 19.62 -12.34 -4.74
N HIS A 118 19.76 -11.14 -5.33
CA HIS A 118 19.36 -9.87 -4.74
C HIS A 118 17.90 -9.47 -5.06
N GLU A 119 17.22 -10.22 -5.93
CA GLU A 119 15.82 -10.04 -6.31
C GLU A 119 14.89 -10.92 -5.47
N CYS A 120 13.74 -10.38 -5.12
CA CYS A 120 12.63 -11.09 -4.47
C CYS A 120 11.69 -11.65 -5.55
N GLU A 121 11.22 -12.89 -5.39
CA GLU A 121 10.12 -13.38 -6.22
C GLU A 121 8.83 -12.64 -5.83
N PRO A 122 7.94 -12.33 -6.80
CA PRO A 122 6.66 -11.70 -6.50
C PRO A 122 5.79 -12.45 -5.47
N THR A 123 5.92 -13.77 -5.44
CA THR A 123 5.19 -14.66 -4.53
C THR A 123 5.68 -14.59 -3.09
N ASP A 124 6.93 -14.16 -2.86
CA ASP A 124 7.52 -14.07 -1.52
C ASP A 124 7.36 -12.66 -0.92
N ALA A 125 7.14 -11.66 -1.77
CA ALA A 125 6.93 -10.26 -1.39
C ALA A 125 5.53 -10.02 -0.78
N PHE A 126 5.40 -8.98 0.04
CA PHE A 126 4.11 -8.49 0.54
C PHE A 126 3.67 -7.22 -0.19
N TRP A 127 2.55 -7.29 -0.89
CA TRP A 127 2.01 -6.21 -1.72
C TRP A 127 0.99 -5.38 -0.95
N VAL A 128 1.18 -4.06 -0.88
CA VAL A 128 0.35 -3.15 -0.09
C VAL A 128 -0.22 -2.04 -0.97
N GLU A 129 -1.54 -1.99 -1.03
CA GLU A 129 -2.27 -0.83 -1.54
C GLU A 129 -2.59 0.12 -0.38
N ILE A 130 -2.40 1.41 -0.58
CA ILE A 130 -2.57 2.43 0.46
C ILE A 130 -3.80 3.26 0.12
N LYS A 131 -4.67 3.49 1.10
CA LYS A 131 -5.82 4.39 0.96
C LYS A 131 -5.89 5.36 2.12
N ILE A 132 -5.90 6.65 1.80
CA ILE A 132 -6.08 7.72 2.79
C ILE A 132 -7.51 8.23 2.76
N ILE A 133 -8.13 8.30 3.94
CA ILE A 133 -9.51 8.71 4.12
C ILE A 133 -9.57 9.63 5.33
N ALA A 134 -10.31 10.73 5.23
CA ALA A 134 -10.42 11.68 6.34
C ALA A 134 -11.86 12.19 6.49
N GLN A 135 -12.32 12.33 7.74
CA GLN A 135 -13.62 12.95 8.06
C GLN A 135 -13.63 14.42 7.64
N ASN A 136 -12.53 15.13 7.87
CA ASN A 136 -12.30 16.47 7.36
C ASN A 136 -11.11 16.45 6.39
N ARG A 137 -11.24 17.09 5.23
CA ARG A 137 -10.19 17.11 4.20
C ARG A 137 -9.88 18.53 3.76
N TYR A 138 -8.66 18.75 3.26
CA TYR A 138 -8.26 20.04 2.73
C TYR A 138 -8.74 20.22 1.28
N ILE A 139 -9.51 21.28 1.02
CA ILE A 139 -9.85 21.75 -0.33
C ILE A 139 -9.29 23.16 -0.48
N GLU A 140 -8.41 23.37 -1.46
CA GLU A 140 -7.72 24.65 -1.66
C GLU A 140 -7.03 25.18 -0.39
N GLY A 141 -6.56 24.25 0.46
CA GLY A 141 -5.90 24.56 1.73
C GLY A 141 -6.82 24.88 2.90
N VAL A 142 -8.15 24.77 2.73
CA VAL A 142 -9.14 24.96 3.79
C VAL A 142 -9.70 23.60 4.22
N PRO A 143 -9.72 23.27 5.53
CA PRO A 143 -10.35 22.05 5.99
C PRO A 143 -11.87 22.14 5.87
N VAL A 144 -12.48 21.11 5.30
CA VAL A 144 -13.94 21.00 5.15
C VAL A 144 -14.41 19.56 5.42
N PRO A 145 -15.64 19.37 5.90
CA PRO A 145 -16.21 18.03 6.05
C PRO A 145 -16.22 17.25 4.73
N ASN A 146 -15.81 15.98 4.79
CA ASN A 146 -15.79 15.10 3.64
C ASN A 146 -17.17 14.46 3.40
N ALA A 147 -17.96 15.08 2.52
CA ALA A 147 -19.28 14.57 2.14
C ALA A 147 -19.24 13.17 1.46
N LYS A 148 -18.07 12.70 1.04
CA LYS A 148 -17.87 11.38 0.41
C LYS A 148 -17.24 10.35 1.34
N TYR A 149 -16.98 10.69 2.60
CA TYR A 149 -16.25 9.86 3.57
C TYR A 149 -16.71 8.40 3.59
N ALA A 150 -18.00 8.15 3.82
CA ALA A 150 -18.54 6.79 3.87
C ALA A 150 -18.39 6.04 2.54
N HIS A 151 -18.52 6.74 1.41
CA HIS A 151 -18.33 6.12 0.11
C HIS A 151 -16.87 5.75 -0.14
N GLU A 152 -15.94 6.68 0.13
CA GLU A 152 -14.49 6.45 -0.02
C GLU A 152 -14.02 5.28 0.87
N LEU A 153 -14.54 5.20 2.10
CA LEU A 153 -14.25 4.13 3.05
C LEU A 153 -14.70 2.74 2.61
N LEU A 154 -15.83 2.65 1.91
CA LEU A 154 -16.37 1.37 1.46
C LEU A 154 -15.88 0.97 0.07
N SER A 155 -15.76 1.92 -0.86
CA SER A 155 -15.47 1.62 -2.27
C SER A 155 -13.97 1.52 -2.57
N GLY A 156 -13.16 2.37 -1.93
CA GLY A 156 -11.71 2.42 -2.15
C GLY A 156 -11.05 1.10 -1.78
N PRO A 157 -11.05 0.71 -0.48
CA PRO A 157 -10.40 -0.51 -0.02
C PRO A 157 -10.90 -1.77 -0.74
N ARG A 158 -12.20 -1.85 -1.01
CA ARG A 158 -12.79 -2.94 -1.80
C ARG A 158 -12.17 -3.06 -3.20
N THR A 159 -12.01 -1.95 -3.90
CA THR A 159 -11.46 -1.95 -5.26
C THR A 159 -10.02 -2.45 -5.25
N ASP A 160 -9.24 -2.05 -4.25
CA ASP A 160 -7.86 -2.50 -4.09
C ASP A 160 -7.76 -3.98 -3.70
N VAL A 161 -8.66 -4.49 -2.84
CA VAL A 161 -8.75 -5.94 -2.56
C VAL A 161 -9.00 -6.72 -3.84
N ILE A 162 -9.94 -6.28 -4.68
CA ILE A 162 -10.25 -6.95 -5.96
C ILE A 162 -9.04 -6.92 -6.90
N LYS A 163 -8.36 -5.77 -6.99
CA LYS A 163 -7.17 -5.58 -7.82
C LYS A 163 -6.03 -6.50 -7.38
N LEU A 164 -5.71 -6.53 -6.09
CA LEU A 164 -4.67 -7.39 -5.53
C LEU A 164 -5.00 -8.88 -5.71
N ALA A 165 -6.26 -9.28 -5.48
CA ALA A 165 -6.69 -10.67 -5.62
C ALA A 165 -6.73 -11.18 -7.06
N ALA A 166 -6.76 -10.28 -8.06
CA ALA A 166 -6.78 -10.65 -9.46
C ALA A 166 -5.40 -11.14 -9.98
N ASP A 167 -4.31 -10.86 -9.25
CA ASP A 167 -2.96 -11.24 -9.66
C ASP A 167 -2.54 -12.61 -9.05
N PRO A 168 -2.36 -13.67 -9.85
CA PRO A 168 -2.03 -15.01 -9.36
C PRO A 168 -0.61 -15.17 -8.81
N LEU A 169 0.28 -14.21 -9.07
CA LEU A 169 1.65 -14.20 -8.53
C LEU A 169 1.74 -13.47 -7.19
N ILE A 170 0.71 -12.72 -6.80
CA ILE A 170 0.61 -12.13 -5.47
C ILE A 170 0.07 -13.18 -4.50
N ARG A 171 0.90 -13.60 -3.54
CA ARG A 171 0.53 -14.56 -2.48
C ARG A 171 0.35 -13.91 -1.11
N HIS A 172 0.98 -12.76 -0.92
CA HIS A 172 0.89 -11.99 0.31
C HIS A 172 0.53 -10.57 -0.05
N ALA A 173 -0.61 -10.11 0.45
CA ALA A 173 -1.10 -8.78 0.17
C ALA A 173 -1.96 -8.24 1.30
N GLY A 174 -2.09 -6.92 1.33
CA GLY A 174 -3.03 -6.23 2.19
C GLY A 174 -3.40 -4.85 1.67
N VAL A 175 -4.54 -4.35 2.10
CA VAL A 175 -4.91 -2.95 1.92
C VAL A 175 -4.68 -2.23 3.24
N LEU A 176 -3.81 -1.22 3.23
CA LEU A 176 -3.58 -0.33 4.35
C LEU A 176 -4.50 0.88 4.21
N VAL A 177 -5.49 0.97 5.09
CA VAL A 177 -6.37 2.12 5.20
C VAL A 177 -5.88 3.03 6.31
N VAL A 178 -5.54 4.27 5.96
CA VAL A 178 -5.14 5.33 6.88
C VAL A 178 -6.32 6.28 7.03
N ILE A 179 -6.96 6.26 8.19
CA ILE A 179 -8.17 7.03 8.44
C ILE A 179 -7.94 8.14 9.47
N PHE A 180 -8.30 9.37 9.11
CA PHE A 180 -8.23 10.53 9.98
C PHE A 180 -9.63 10.90 10.50
N THR A 181 -9.78 10.95 11.82
CA THR A 181 -11.08 11.13 12.49
C THR A 181 -10.96 12.05 13.71
N GLU A 182 -12.09 12.57 14.18
CA GLU A 182 -12.16 13.40 15.39
C GLU A 182 -11.86 12.59 16.66
N HIS A 183 -12.19 11.29 16.69
CA HIS A 183 -12.07 10.42 17.85
C HIS A 183 -11.55 9.04 17.45
N GLU A 184 -10.72 8.42 18.30
CA GLU A 184 -10.17 7.07 18.08
C GLU A 184 -11.26 6.04 17.79
N GLU A 185 -12.34 6.08 18.57
CA GLU A 185 -13.43 5.11 18.48
C GLU A 185 -14.16 5.19 17.13
N ALA A 186 -14.22 6.37 16.53
CA ALA A 186 -14.81 6.55 15.20
C ALA A 186 -13.97 5.83 14.13
N GLY A 187 -12.65 6.04 14.14
CA GLY A 187 -11.73 5.38 13.20
C GLY A 187 -11.81 3.85 13.26
N ILE A 188 -11.77 3.29 14.47
CA ILE A 188 -11.87 1.83 14.67
C ILE A 188 -13.25 1.29 14.24
N HIS A 189 -14.33 1.98 14.63
CA HIS A 189 -15.70 1.59 14.25
C HIS A 189 -15.87 1.57 12.72
N ASP A 190 -15.45 2.63 12.07
CA ASP A 190 -15.59 2.84 10.63
C ASP A 190 -14.80 1.79 9.84
N LEU A 191 -13.54 1.52 10.22
CA LEU A 191 -12.74 0.46 9.61
C LEU A 191 -13.34 -0.94 9.83
N SER A 192 -13.92 -1.19 11.01
CA SER A 192 -14.60 -2.45 11.32
C SER A 192 -15.86 -2.63 10.46
N MET A 193 -16.61 -1.56 10.22
CA MET A 193 -17.77 -1.56 9.33
C MET A 193 -17.36 -1.83 7.87
N ALA A 194 -16.31 -1.18 7.39
CA ALA A 194 -15.78 -1.39 6.04
C ALA A 194 -15.32 -2.84 5.83
N MET A 195 -14.62 -3.40 6.82
CA MET A 195 -14.21 -4.81 6.76
C MET A 195 -15.42 -5.74 6.71
N ARG A 196 -16.43 -5.52 7.57
CA ARG A 196 -17.63 -6.35 7.59
C ARG A 196 -18.35 -6.34 6.25
N GLU A 197 -18.48 -5.17 5.62
CA GLU A 197 -19.08 -5.05 4.28
C GLU A 197 -18.30 -5.87 3.24
N MET A 198 -16.97 -5.90 3.30
CA MET A 198 -16.15 -6.72 2.40
C MET A 198 -16.35 -8.23 2.63
N ILE A 199 -16.53 -8.66 3.88
CA ILE A 199 -16.89 -10.06 4.20
C ILE A 199 -18.27 -10.39 3.64
N ASP A 200 -19.25 -9.52 3.85
CA ASP A 200 -20.63 -9.73 3.40
C ASP A 200 -20.73 -9.79 1.86
N GLN A 201 -19.72 -9.31 1.14
CA GLN A 201 -19.57 -9.40 -0.31
C GLN A 201 -18.64 -10.54 -0.79
N ASP A 202 -18.30 -11.49 0.08
CA ASP A 202 -17.45 -12.65 -0.21
C ASP A 202 -16.05 -12.30 -0.75
N LEU A 203 -15.49 -11.14 -0.38
CA LEU A 203 -14.12 -10.78 -0.77
C LEU A 203 -13.09 -11.60 0.02
N PRO A 204 -11.91 -11.91 -0.56
CA PRO A 204 -10.91 -12.77 0.06
C PRO A 204 -10.09 -12.01 1.12
N VAL A 205 -10.74 -11.57 2.19
CA VAL A 205 -10.13 -10.74 3.24
C VAL A 205 -9.85 -11.52 4.54
N GLY A 206 -8.71 -11.21 5.15
CA GLY A 206 -8.18 -11.75 6.40
C GLY A 206 -8.70 -11.03 7.63
N MET A 207 -8.26 -11.43 8.82
CA MET A 207 -8.58 -10.68 10.03
C MET A 207 -7.80 -9.36 9.99
N PRO A 208 -8.44 -8.19 10.06
CA PRO A 208 -7.74 -6.93 10.06
C PRO A 208 -7.00 -6.70 11.38
N GLU A 209 -5.91 -5.95 11.32
CA GLU A 209 -5.25 -5.39 12.50
C GLU A 209 -5.34 -3.88 12.48
N TYR A 210 -5.48 -3.29 13.66
CA TYR A 210 -5.66 -1.86 13.84
C TYR A 210 -4.64 -1.31 14.83
N THR A 211 -4.18 -0.09 14.58
CA THR A 211 -3.51 0.71 15.60
C THR A 211 -3.80 2.18 15.38
N SER A 212 -3.87 2.94 16.47
CA SER A 212 -4.20 4.35 16.43
C SER A 212 -3.10 5.20 17.05
N LEU A 213 -3.03 6.46 16.65
CA LEU A 213 -2.22 7.48 17.30
C LEU A 213 -2.98 8.82 17.31
N PRO A 214 -2.86 9.61 18.38
CA PRO A 214 -3.32 10.99 18.36
C PRO A 214 -2.41 11.82 17.43
N ILE A 215 -3.00 12.78 16.74
CA ILE A 215 -2.28 13.75 15.90
C ILE A 215 -2.62 15.18 16.35
N VAL A 216 -1.82 16.16 15.93
CA VAL A 216 -2.19 17.55 16.17
C VAL A 216 -3.40 17.92 15.32
N ASP A 217 -4.48 18.33 15.98
CA ASP A 217 -5.71 18.71 15.29
C ASP A 217 -5.60 20.11 14.65
N HIS A 218 -5.54 20.14 13.32
CA HIS A 218 -5.55 21.35 12.51
C HIS A 218 -6.81 21.51 11.65
N ALA A 219 -7.65 20.47 11.56
CA ALA A 219 -8.71 20.36 10.55
C ALA A 219 -10.04 19.79 11.08
N GLY A 220 -10.12 19.45 12.38
CA GLY A 220 -11.17 18.62 12.96
C GLY A 220 -10.86 17.12 12.90
N ASN A 221 -9.59 16.74 12.74
CA ASN A 221 -9.14 15.35 12.86
C ASN A 221 -8.08 15.30 13.97
N ALA A 222 -8.40 14.63 15.08
CA ALA A 222 -7.49 14.50 16.22
C ALA A 222 -6.80 13.12 16.30
N TRP A 223 -7.22 12.18 15.45
CA TRP A 223 -6.73 10.80 15.46
C TRP A 223 -6.40 10.30 14.06
N CYS A 224 -5.29 9.58 13.95
CA CYS A 224 -4.95 8.76 12.81
C CYS A 224 -5.07 7.28 13.22
N THR A 225 -5.94 6.53 12.56
CA THR A 225 -6.07 5.09 12.74
C THR A 225 -5.58 4.38 11.49
N LEU A 226 -4.74 3.38 11.67
CA LEU A 226 -4.25 2.49 10.63
C LEU A 226 -5.02 1.18 10.70
N GLY A 227 -5.56 0.74 9.58
CA GLY A 227 -6.14 -0.59 9.43
C GLY A 227 -5.46 -1.34 8.31
N LEU A 228 -4.73 -2.41 8.63
CA LEU A 228 -4.20 -3.32 7.63
C LEU A 228 -5.19 -4.47 7.46
N ILE A 229 -5.74 -4.60 6.26
CA ILE A 229 -6.69 -5.62 5.87
C ILE A 229 -5.94 -6.63 5.00
N PRO A 230 -5.39 -7.71 5.57
CA PRO A 230 -4.66 -8.71 4.79
C PRO A 230 -5.63 -9.47 3.87
N LEU A 231 -5.14 -10.00 2.75
CA LEU A 231 -5.92 -10.87 1.86
C LEU A 231 -5.69 -12.35 2.20
N LYS A 232 -6.68 -13.20 1.88
CA LYS A 232 -6.63 -14.66 1.96
C LYS A 232 -6.53 -15.24 0.54
N LEU A 233 -5.31 -15.30 0.00
CA LEU A 233 -4.99 -15.74 -1.37
C LEU A 233 -4.47 -17.18 -1.43
#